data_AF-A0A9J6CVF7-F1
#
_entry.id   AF-A0A9J6CVF7-F1
#
_cell.length_a   1.000
_cell.length_b   1.000
_cell.length_c   1.000
_cell.angle_alpha   90.00
_cell.angle_beta   90.00
_cell.angle_gamma   90.00
#
_symmetry.space_group_name_H-M   'P 1'
#
loop_
_entity.id
_entity.type
_entity.pdbx_description
1 polymer ?
#
loop_
_entity_poly.entity_id
_entity_poly.type
_entity_poly.pdbx_seq_one_letter_code
_entity_poly.pdbx_strand_id
1 'polypeptide(L)'
;MELTRVTVVGWHLRPIYEKLAKPRGQILDYNTRFSGLTEEDMVGVKTNLRDVQAALLARFSADTIFLGHSLDSDLRALLLIHETIVDTAAVFPHRWGLSYKRALRTLMAEHLSKINQNGGD
;
A
#
# COMPACT_ATOMS: atom_id res chain seq x y z
N MET A 1 8.09 -9.95 5.51
CA MET A 1 6.82 -9.19 5.60
C MET A 1 5.93 -9.67 4.48
N GLU A 2 4.67 -10.00 4.76
CA GLU A 2 3.69 -10.50 3.79
C GLU A 2 2.51 -9.53 3.69
N LEU A 3 1.79 -9.55 2.55
CA LEU A 3 0.61 -8.72 2.34
C LEU A 3 -0.57 -9.21 3.21
N THR A 4 -1.15 -8.31 4.00
CA THR A 4 -2.37 -8.59 4.79
C THR A 4 -3.58 -7.77 4.35
N ARG A 5 -3.38 -6.59 3.77
CA ARG A 5 -4.43 -5.75 3.18
C ARG A 5 -3.93 -5.06 1.93
N VAL A 6 -4.80 -4.97 0.93
CA VAL A 6 -4.58 -4.16 -0.27
C VAL A 6 -5.82 -3.31 -0.54
N THR A 7 -5.60 -2.04 -0.86
CA THR A 7 -6.63 -1.10 -1.26
C THR A 7 -6.16 -0.39 -2.52
N VAL A 8 -6.98 -0.43 -3.57
CA VAL A 8 -6.78 0.34 -4.80
C VAL A 8 -7.88 1.39 -4.87
N VAL A 9 -7.45 2.63 -5.06
CA VAL A 9 -8.33 3.80 -5.16
C VAL A 9 -8.34 4.27 -6.60
N GLY A 10 -9.53 4.44 -7.17
CA GLY A 10 -9.70 4.95 -8.54
C GLY A 10 -9.51 6.47 -8.62
N TRP A 11 -9.47 6.99 -9.84
CA TRP A 11 -9.24 8.42 -10.12
C TRP A 11 -10.20 9.38 -9.38
N HIS A 12 -11.44 8.96 -9.15
CA HIS A 12 -12.44 9.74 -8.41
C HIS A 12 -12.27 9.66 -6.88
N LEU A 13 -11.10 9.24 -6.38
CA LEU A 13 -10.77 9.10 -4.97
C LEU A 13 -11.70 8.16 -4.20
N ARG A 14 -12.25 7.14 -4.89
CA ARG A 14 -13.10 6.10 -4.30
C ARG A 14 -12.38 4.74 -4.36
N PRO A 15 -12.47 3.90 -3.31
CA PRO A 15 -11.97 2.54 -3.38
C PRO A 15 -12.64 1.77 -4.52
N ILE A 16 -11.84 1.16 -5.38
CA ILE A 16 -12.31 0.28 -6.48
C ILE A 16 -11.97 -1.19 -6.22
N TYR A 17 -11.06 -1.45 -5.30
CA TYR A 17 -10.74 -2.78 -4.81
C TYR A 17 -10.20 -2.68 -3.39
N GLU A 18 -10.75 -3.45 -2.47
CA GLU A 18 -10.26 -3.54 -1.10
C GLU A 18 -10.42 -4.98 -0.61
N LYS A 19 -9.31 -5.59 -0.18
CA LYS A 19 -9.31 -6.95 0.37
C LYS A 19 -8.25 -7.15 1.44
N LEU A 20 -8.64 -7.93 2.44
CA LEU A 20 -7.72 -8.62 3.33
C LEU A 20 -7.22 -9.91 2.65
N ALA A 21 -5.96 -10.23 2.87
CA ALA A 21 -5.31 -11.43 2.37
C ALA A 21 -4.69 -12.19 3.53
N LYS A 22 -5.02 -13.48 3.65
CA LYS A 22 -4.41 -14.36 4.64
C LYS A 22 -2.99 -14.72 4.17
N PRO A 23 -1.94 -14.38 4.95
CA PRO A 23 -0.57 -14.77 4.63
C PRO A 23 -0.41 -16.29 4.73
N ARG A 24 0.64 -16.82 4.10
CA ARG A 24 0.91 -18.28 4.16
C ARG A 24 1.44 -18.70 5.52
N GLY A 25 2.30 -17.87 6.11
CA GLY A 25 2.83 -18.08 7.45
C GLY A 25 1.86 -17.68 8.56
N GLN A 26 2.17 -18.10 9.78
CA GLN A 26 1.53 -17.56 10.98
C GLN A 26 1.90 -16.09 11.15
N ILE A 27 0.92 -15.24 11.47
CA ILE A 27 1.17 -13.84 11.79
C ILE A 27 1.79 -13.78 13.20
N LEU A 28 3.04 -13.33 13.28
CA LEU A 28 3.74 -13.11 14.55
C LEU A 28 3.47 -11.70 15.10
N ASP A 29 3.28 -10.73 14.20
CA ASP A 29 3.00 -9.34 14.52
C ASP A 29 2.13 -8.72 13.41
N TYR A 30 1.00 -8.15 13.81
CA TYR A 30 0.07 -7.45 12.90
C TYR A 30 0.56 -6.07 12.51
N ASN A 31 1.55 -5.53 13.24
CA ASN A 31 2.10 -4.21 13.07
C ASN A 31 0.99 -3.13 13.06
N THR A 32 0.01 -3.26 13.98
CA THR A 32 -1.26 -2.51 14.02
C THR A 32 -1.06 -1.00 13.95
N ARG A 33 0.04 -0.48 14.51
CA ARG A 33 0.41 0.95 14.40
C ARG A 33 0.45 1.45 12.95
N PHE A 34 0.85 0.61 12.01
CA PHE A 34 0.98 0.96 10.60
C PHE A 34 -0.08 0.29 9.72
N SER A 35 -0.45 -0.95 10.02
CA SER A 35 -1.46 -1.69 9.24
C SER A 35 -2.88 -1.31 9.62
N GLY A 36 -3.11 -0.89 10.87
CA GLY A 36 -4.45 -0.71 11.44
C GLY A 36 -5.25 -2.01 11.56
N LEU A 37 -4.60 -3.18 11.48
CA LEU A 37 -5.25 -4.49 11.59
C LEU A 37 -5.09 -5.09 12.98
N THR A 38 -6.14 -5.74 13.47
CA THR A 38 -6.11 -6.60 14.65
C THR A 38 -6.21 -8.09 14.28
N GLU A 39 -6.08 -8.97 15.26
CA GLU A 39 -6.26 -10.41 15.04
C GLU A 39 -7.71 -10.74 14.65
N GLU A 40 -8.67 -10.04 15.24
CA GLU A 40 -10.10 -10.19 14.97
C GLU A 40 -10.44 -9.89 13.50
N ASP A 41 -9.79 -8.89 12.90
CA ASP A 41 -9.98 -8.54 11.47
C ASP A 41 -9.59 -9.69 10.54
N MET A 42 -8.67 -10.55 10.97
CA MET A 42 -8.16 -11.68 10.16
C MET A 42 -8.95 -12.97 10.38
N VAL A 43 -9.86 -13.01 11.36
CA VAL A 43 -10.71 -14.17 11.63
C VAL A 43 -11.62 -14.43 10.42
N GLY A 44 -11.57 -15.65 9.88
CA GLY A 44 -12.40 -16.06 8.75
C GLY A 44 -11.96 -15.53 7.39
N VAL A 45 -10.86 -14.76 7.29
CA VAL A 45 -10.30 -14.35 6.00
C VAL A 45 -9.77 -15.58 5.25
N LYS A 46 -10.33 -15.82 4.06
CA LYS A 46 -9.96 -16.96 3.18
C LYS A 46 -9.19 -16.54 1.93
N THR A 47 -9.34 -15.28 1.51
CA THR A 47 -8.65 -14.71 0.37
C THR A 47 -7.15 -14.86 0.59
N ASN A 48 -6.43 -15.44 -0.37
CA ASN A 48 -4.98 -15.54 -0.33
C ASN A 48 -4.35 -14.58 -1.36
N LEU A 49 -3.02 -14.50 -1.35
CA LEU A 49 -2.28 -13.63 -2.27
C LEU A 49 -2.61 -13.89 -3.76
N ARG A 50 -2.82 -15.14 -4.17
CA ARG A 50 -3.13 -15.45 -5.57
C ARG A 50 -4.50 -14.93 -5.98
N ASP A 51 -5.48 -14.97 -5.08
CA ASP A 51 -6.81 -14.41 -5.34
C ASP A 51 -6.72 -12.89 -5.55
N VAL A 52 -5.88 -12.22 -4.75
CA VAL A 52 -5.58 -10.79 -4.91
C VAL A 52 -4.90 -10.51 -6.24
N GLN A 53 -3.84 -11.26 -6.58
CA GLN A 53 -3.12 -11.10 -7.83
C GLN A 53 -4.03 -11.30 -9.04
N ALA A 54 -4.85 -12.36 -9.04
CA ALA A 54 -5.82 -12.61 -10.11
C ALA A 54 -6.83 -11.47 -10.23
N ALA A 55 -7.33 -10.95 -9.10
CA ALA A 55 -8.26 -9.82 -9.10
C ALA A 55 -7.63 -8.54 -9.66
N LEU A 56 -6.37 -8.27 -9.36
CA LEU A 56 -5.65 -7.10 -9.89
C LEU A 56 -5.34 -7.25 -11.38
N LEU A 57 -4.83 -8.41 -11.81
CA LEU A 57 -4.50 -8.70 -13.21
C LEU A 57 -5.74 -8.73 -14.11
N ALA A 58 -6.90 -9.12 -13.58
CA ALA A 58 -8.16 -9.05 -14.32
C ALA A 58 -8.72 -7.61 -14.48
N ARG A 59 -8.23 -6.65 -13.68
CA ARG A 59 -8.71 -5.27 -13.65
C ARG A 59 -7.78 -4.29 -14.37
N PHE A 60 -6.48 -4.56 -14.35
CA PHE A 60 -5.46 -3.62 -14.80
C PHE A 60 -4.55 -4.25 -15.84
N SER A 61 -4.24 -3.47 -16.88
CA SER A 61 -3.27 -3.83 -17.92
C SER A 61 -1.88 -3.32 -17.57
N ALA A 62 -0.87 -3.75 -18.34
CA ALA A 62 0.49 -3.22 -18.24
C ALA A 62 0.56 -1.69 -18.46
N ASP A 63 -0.37 -1.11 -19.22
CA ASP A 63 -0.42 0.34 -19.50
C ASP A 63 -1.16 1.14 -18.42
N THR A 64 -1.78 0.46 -17.44
CA THR A 64 -2.48 1.16 -16.34
C THR A 64 -1.45 1.85 -15.45
N ILE A 65 -1.57 3.16 -15.24
CA ILE A 65 -0.63 3.88 -14.38
C ILE A 65 -0.94 3.59 -12.91
N PHE A 66 0.00 2.97 -12.19
CA PHE A 66 -0.08 2.87 -10.74
C PHE A 66 0.58 4.09 -10.10
N LEU A 67 -0.20 4.82 -9.29
CA LEU A 67 0.27 5.97 -8.53
C LEU A 67 0.35 5.59 -7.05
N GLY A 68 1.47 5.88 -6.40
CA GLY A 68 1.63 5.58 -4.98
C GLY A 68 2.90 6.18 -4.37
N HIS A 69 3.25 5.68 -3.19
CA HIS A 69 4.41 6.16 -2.43
C HIS A 69 5.26 4.98 -1.97
N SER A 70 6.48 4.85 -2.49
CA SER A 70 7.34 3.69 -2.29
C SER A 70 6.69 2.38 -2.74
N LEU A 71 6.10 2.38 -3.94
CA LEU A 71 5.37 1.21 -4.47
C LEU A 71 6.26 -0.02 -4.66
N ASP A 72 7.58 0.14 -4.62
CA ASP A 72 8.54 -0.96 -4.65
C ASP A 72 8.37 -1.93 -3.46
N SER A 73 7.94 -1.45 -2.29
CA SER A 73 7.60 -2.35 -1.17
C SER A 73 6.27 -3.07 -1.39
N ASP A 74 5.26 -2.36 -1.89
CA ASP A 74 3.92 -2.90 -2.12
C ASP A 74 3.94 -3.98 -3.21
N LEU A 75 4.60 -3.72 -4.35
CA LEU A 75 4.71 -4.67 -5.45
C LEU A 75 5.51 -5.92 -5.08
N ARG A 76 6.54 -5.78 -4.23
CA ARG A 76 7.25 -6.93 -3.64
C ARG A 76 6.34 -7.75 -2.72
N ALA A 77 5.53 -7.11 -1.88
CA ALA A 77 4.58 -7.81 -1.03
C ALA A 77 3.47 -8.50 -1.85
N LEU A 78 3.06 -7.89 -2.96
CA LEU A 78 2.11 -8.44 -3.92
C LEU A 78 2.71 -9.53 -4.82
N LEU A 79 4.04 -9.67 -4.87
CA LEU A 79 4.76 -10.49 -5.85
C LEU A 79 4.30 -10.20 -7.29
N LEU A 80 4.16 -8.93 -7.63
CA LEU A 80 3.76 -8.45 -8.95
C LEU A 80 4.85 -7.54 -9.54
N ILE A 81 5.02 -7.63 -10.85
CA ILE A 81 5.88 -6.73 -11.63
C ILE A 81 4.96 -5.84 -12.46
N HIS A 82 5.19 -4.53 -12.38
CA HIS A 82 4.47 -3.53 -13.14
C HIS A 82 5.43 -2.37 -13.44
N GLU A 83 5.48 -1.90 -14.68
CA GLU A 83 6.48 -0.90 -15.09
C GLU A 83 5.90 0.52 -15.19
N THR A 84 4.60 0.62 -15.49
CA THR A 84 3.91 1.89 -15.68
C THR A 84 3.50 2.48 -14.33
N ILE A 85 4.47 3.11 -13.65
CA ILE A 85 4.33 3.59 -12.27
C ILE A 85 4.73 5.06 -12.14
N VAL A 86 3.97 5.80 -11.34
CA VAL A 86 4.37 7.09 -10.78
C VAL A 86 4.56 6.93 -9.26
N ASP A 87 5.82 6.93 -8.82
CA ASP A 87 6.16 6.82 -7.41
C ASP A 87 6.52 8.19 -6.82
N THR A 88 5.70 8.67 -5.89
CA THR A 88 5.91 9.96 -5.22
C THR A 88 7.19 10.01 -4.39
N ALA A 89 7.72 8.89 -3.89
CA ALA A 89 9.01 8.86 -3.21
C ALA A 89 10.19 9.13 -4.15
N ALA A 90 10.03 8.82 -5.45
CA ALA A 90 10.99 9.16 -6.49
C ALA A 90 10.79 10.58 -7.03
N VAL A 91 9.53 11.01 -7.21
CA VAL A 91 9.18 12.38 -7.65
C VAL A 91 9.63 13.44 -6.65
N PHE A 92 9.57 13.13 -5.35
CA PHE A 92 10.00 14.03 -4.27
C PHE A 92 11.22 13.46 -3.53
N PRO A 93 12.43 13.56 -4.13
CA PRO A 93 13.63 12.93 -3.59
C PRO A 93 14.04 13.53 -2.23
N HIS A 94 14.70 12.71 -1.41
CA HIS A 94 15.28 13.19 -0.17
C HIS A 94 16.52 14.07 -0.45
N ARG A 95 16.73 15.12 0.36
CA ARG A 95 17.87 16.06 0.23
C ARG A 95 19.26 15.40 0.32
N TRP A 96 19.33 14.22 0.92
CA TRP A 96 20.57 13.44 1.06
C TRP A 96 20.73 12.38 -0.04
N GLY A 97 19.87 12.41 -1.06
CA GLY A 97 19.88 11.44 -2.14
C GLY A 97 19.38 10.06 -1.71
N LEU A 98 19.50 9.11 -2.64
CA LEU A 98 19.23 7.70 -2.38
C LEU A 98 20.24 7.16 -1.35
N SER A 99 19.91 6.23 -0.45
CA SER A 99 18.69 5.42 -0.31
C SER A 99 17.59 6.02 0.60
N TYR A 100 17.76 7.26 1.05
CA TYR A 100 16.79 7.92 1.91
C TYR A 100 15.53 8.28 1.12
N LYS A 101 14.37 7.89 1.64
CA LYS A 101 13.05 8.29 1.12
C LYS A 101 12.39 9.24 2.10
N ARG A 102 11.71 10.27 1.58
CA ARG A 102 10.88 11.16 2.41
C ARG A 102 9.61 10.41 2.80
N ALA A 103 9.20 10.50 4.06
CA ALA A 103 7.94 9.89 4.49
C ALA A 103 6.74 10.61 3.84
N LEU A 104 5.72 9.85 3.43
CA LEU A 104 4.48 10.42 2.86
C LEU A 104 3.86 11.51 3.75
N ARG A 105 3.85 11.31 5.07
CA ARG A 105 3.34 12.31 6.03
C ARG A 105 4.07 13.66 5.92
N THR A 106 5.38 13.63 5.68
CA THR A 106 6.19 14.85 5.49
C THR A 106 5.79 15.53 4.18
N LEU A 107 5.62 14.77 3.09
CA LEU A 107 5.16 15.32 1.81
C LEU A 107 3.76 15.95 1.93
N MET A 108 2.84 15.28 2.63
CA MET A 108 1.48 15.79 2.86
C MET A 108 1.47 17.08 3.68
N ALA A 109 2.30 17.17 4.72
CA ALA A 109 2.39 18.37 5.56
C ALA A 109 2.93 19.56 4.75
N GLU A 110 3.95 19.34 3.93
CA GLU A 110 4.58 20.41 3.14
C GLU A 110 3.75 20.86 1.93
N HIS A 111 3.15 19.92 1.19
CA HIS A 111 2.51 20.23 -0.10
C HIS A 111 1.00 20.39 -0.03
N LEU A 112 0.34 19.82 0.99
CA LEU A 112 -1.13 19.83 1.09
C LEU A 112 -1.64 20.60 2.30
N SER A 113 -0.75 21.18 3.12
CA SER A 113 -1.05 21.77 4.43
C SER A 113 -1.89 20.84 5.33
N LYS A 114 -1.87 19.54 5.04
CA LYS A 114 -2.52 18.49 5.83
C LYS A 114 -1.52 18.04 6.88
N ILE A 115 -1.43 18.81 7.95
CA ILE A 115 -0.88 18.32 9.20
C ILE A 115 -1.90 17.29 9.70
N ASN A 116 -1.60 16.00 9.59
CA ASN A 116 -2.48 14.97 10.12
C ASN A 116 -2.76 15.25 11.60
N GLN A 117 -4.04 15.49 11.91
CA GLN A 117 -4.60 15.35 13.24
C GLN A 117 -4.30 13.93 13.73
N ASN A 118 -3.21 13.78 14.47
CA ASN A 118 -2.81 12.56 15.14
C ASN A 118 -2.93 12.79 16.65
N GLY A 119 -3.88 12.09 17.28
CA GLY A 119 -3.80 11.65 18.68
C GLY A 119 -4.37 12.59 19.74
N GLY A 120 -5.61 12.33 20.16
CA GLY A 120 -6.28 12.83 21.37
C GLY A 120 -7.80 12.66 21.16
N ASP A 121 -8.52 11.75 21.82
CA ASP A 121 -8.28 10.97 23.05
C ASP A 121 -8.17 9.45 22.82
#